data_AF-A0A5M8SPI4-F1
#
_entry.id   AF-A0A5M8SPI4-F1
#
_cell.length_a   1.000
_cell.length_b   1.000
_cell.length_c   1.000
_cell.angle_alpha   90.00
_cell.angle_beta   90.00
_cell.angle_gamma   90.00
#
_symmetry.space_group_name_H-M   'P 1'
#
loop_
_entity.id
_entity.type
_entity.pdbx_description
1 polymer ?
#
loop_
_entity_poly.entity_id
_entity_poly.type
_entity_poly.pdbx_seq_one_letter_code
_entity_poly.pdbx_strand_id
1 'polypeptide(L)'
;MHVRAIARILLCFAVVLFSCLILSGCGGSKAQNTPIQPATVVIPSISLTVSPATVLPGESATVSWSSKQAASCNAEGAWSGSQSLSGSMNVMLPTSATETFVLYCTSSSGQAARASATLSLSPAEAACSATHPAASAAPRAGKHRLRGGAHS
;
A
#
# COMPACT_ATOMS: atom_id res chain seq x y z
N MET A 1 -1.91 -36.96 -19.72
CA MET A 1 -2.69 -36.18 -18.72
C MET A 1 -3.41 -34.97 -19.32
N HIS A 2 -2.97 -34.42 -20.47
CA HIS A 2 -3.61 -33.27 -21.15
C HIS A 2 -4.98 -33.56 -21.81
N VAL A 3 -5.21 -34.75 -22.35
CA VAL A 3 -6.48 -35.10 -23.06
C VAL A 3 -7.71 -35.07 -22.15
N ARG A 4 -7.55 -35.44 -20.87
CA ARG A 4 -8.63 -35.41 -19.87
C ARG A 4 -8.96 -33.99 -19.38
N ALA A 5 -8.02 -33.05 -19.49
CA ALA A 5 -8.23 -31.65 -19.16
C ALA A 5 -8.96 -30.92 -20.30
N ILE A 6 -8.56 -31.19 -21.56
CA ILE A 6 -9.19 -30.62 -22.76
C ILE A 6 -10.66 -31.07 -22.87
N ALA A 7 -10.97 -32.34 -22.59
CA ALA A 7 -12.35 -32.84 -22.60
C ALA A 7 -13.23 -32.17 -21.51
N ARG A 8 -12.66 -31.87 -20.33
CA ARG A 8 -13.36 -31.15 -19.26
C ARG A 8 -13.57 -29.68 -19.57
N ILE A 9 -12.59 -29.03 -20.18
CA ILE A 9 -12.67 -27.63 -20.62
C ILE A 9 -13.73 -27.47 -21.72
N LEU A 10 -13.76 -28.38 -22.71
CA LEU A 10 -14.78 -28.40 -23.76
C LEU A 10 -16.18 -28.68 -23.22
N LEU A 11 -16.32 -29.58 -22.24
CA LEU A 11 -17.60 -29.87 -21.59
C LEU A 11 -18.10 -28.65 -20.79
N CYS A 12 -17.22 -27.96 -20.07
CA CYS A 12 -17.55 -26.71 -19.38
C CYS A 12 -17.96 -25.60 -20.36
N PHE A 13 -17.24 -25.43 -21.46
CA PHE A 13 -17.55 -24.41 -22.48
C PHE A 13 -18.90 -24.69 -23.15
N ALA A 14 -19.19 -25.95 -23.47
CA ALA A 14 -20.48 -26.35 -24.04
C ALA A 14 -21.64 -26.11 -23.08
N VAL A 15 -21.48 -26.39 -21.77
CA VAL A 15 -22.51 -26.13 -20.76
C VAL A 15 -22.73 -24.62 -20.53
N VAL A 16 -21.68 -23.79 -20.57
CA VAL A 16 -21.79 -22.33 -20.47
C VAL A 16 -22.48 -21.73 -21.70
N LEU A 17 -22.13 -22.19 -22.91
CA LEU A 17 -22.79 -21.76 -24.15
C LEU A 17 -24.26 -22.16 -24.19
N PHE A 18 -24.60 -23.38 -23.73
CA PHE A 18 -25.98 -23.86 -23.68
C PHE A 18 -26.81 -23.15 -22.60
N SER A 19 -26.19 -22.76 -21.48
CA SER A 19 -26.83 -21.98 -20.42
C SER A 19 -27.12 -20.53 -20.85
N CYS A 20 -26.37 -19.98 -21.80
CA CYS A 20 -26.58 -18.63 -22.32
C CYS A 20 -27.74 -18.55 -23.34
N LEU A 21 -28.10 -19.67 -23.99
CA LEU A 21 -29.15 -19.73 -25.03
C LEU A 21 -30.58 -19.88 -24.48
N ILE A 22 -30.75 -20.21 -23.20
CA ILE A 22 -32.06 -20.44 -22.56
C ILE A 22 -32.53 -19.31 -21.64
N LEU A 23 -31.74 -18.23 -21.49
CA LEU A 23 -32.15 -17.01 -20.77
C LEU A 23 -32.56 -15.86 -21.71
N SER A 24 -33.01 -16.17 -22.93
CA SER A 24 -33.77 -15.21 -23.75
C SER A 24 -35.23 -15.10 -23.27
N GLY A 25 -35.41 -14.85 -21.97
CA GLY A 25 -36.68 -14.35 -21.45
C GLY A 25 -36.77 -12.86 -21.78
N CYS A 26 -37.55 -12.52 -22.80
CA CYS A 26 -37.99 -11.14 -23.05
C CYS A 26 -38.96 -10.74 -21.92
N GLY A 27 -38.41 -10.37 -20.77
CA GLY A 27 -39.16 -9.82 -19.64
C GLY A 27 -39.48 -8.35 -19.92
N GLY A 28 -40.76 -8.07 -20.11
CA GLY A 28 -41.29 -6.76 -20.53
C GLY A 28 -40.76 -5.58 -19.71
N SER A 29 -40.30 -4.56 -20.43
CA SER A 29 -39.95 -3.26 -19.87
C SER A 29 -41.21 -2.57 -19.37
N LYS A 30 -41.54 -2.73 -18.09
CA LYS A 30 -42.40 -1.77 -17.40
C LYS A 30 -41.59 -0.48 -17.36
N ALA A 31 -42.00 0.52 -18.15
CA ALA A 31 -41.56 1.90 -17.98
C ALA A 31 -42.00 2.33 -16.58
N GLN A 32 -41.17 2.02 -15.58
CA GLN A 32 -41.41 2.43 -14.22
C GLN A 32 -41.20 3.94 -14.21
N ASN A 33 -42.31 4.66 -14.08
CA ASN A 33 -42.34 6.10 -13.89
C ASN A 33 -41.77 6.41 -12.50
N THR A 34 -40.46 6.22 -12.33
CA THR A 34 -39.74 6.59 -11.11
C THR A 34 -39.80 8.10 -10.96
N PRO A 35 -40.16 8.61 -9.77
CA PRO A 35 -39.97 10.02 -9.46
C PRO A 35 -38.53 10.41 -9.79
N ILE A 36 -38.35 11.54 -10.46
CA ILE A 36 -37.03 12.05 -10.82
C ILE A 36 -36.34 12.51 -9.53
N GLN A 37 -35.72 11.58 -8.79
CA GLN A 37 -34.96 11.88 -7.59
C GLN A 37 -33.70 12.65 -8.03
N PRO A 38 -33.41 13.85 -7.49
CA PRO A 38 -32.18 14.54 -7.81
C PRO A 38 -30.98 13.66 -7.47
N ALA A 39 -30.12 13.44 -8.47
CA ALA A 39 -28.92 12.62 -8.30
C ALA A 39 -28.03 13.26 -7.23
N THR A 40 -27.93 12.60 -6.07
CA THR A 40 -27.04 13.05 -5.00
C THR A 40 -25.62 12.65 -5.34
N VAL A 41 -24.75 13.64 -5.53
CA VAL A 41 -23.33 13.41 -5.79
C VAL A 41 -22.66 13.02 -4.48
N VAL A 42 -21.98 11.88 -4.48
CA VAL A 42 -21.30 11.31 -3.30
C VAL A 42 -19.83 11.17 -3.61
N ILE A 43 -18.98 11.97 -2.97
CA ILE A 43 -17.54 11.97 -3.17
C ILE A 43 -16.90 11.01 -2.16
N PRO A 44 -16.19 9.95 -2.59
CA PRO A 44 -15.54 9.04 -1.65
C PRO A 44 -14.34 9.72 -0.98
N SER A 45 -14.08 9.36 0.28
CA SER A 45 -12.88 9.77 1.02
C SER A 45 -12.03 8.55 1.34
N ILE A 46 -10.71 8.66 1.22
CA ILE A 46 -9.77 7.55 1.42
C ILE A 46 -8.69 7.98 2.40
N SER A 47 -8.45 7.14 3.40
CA SER A 47 -7.30 7.23 4.29
C SER A 47 -6.41 6.02 4.03
N LEU A 48 -5.17 6.24 3.59
CA LEU A 48 -4.17 5.22 3.35
C LEU A 48 -2.91 5.59 4.13
N THR A 49 -2.41 4.68 4.97
CA THR A 49 -1.24 4.89 5.80
C THR A 49 -0.31 3.69 5.74
N VAL A 50 0.98 3.96 5.95
CA VAL A 50 2.03 2.94 6.05
C VAL A 50 2.80 3.20 7.33
N SER A 51 2.89 2.20 8.20
CA SER A 51 3.61 2.32 9.46
C SER A 51 4.44 1.07 9.75
N PRO A 52 5.76 1.20 9.93
CA PRO A 52 6.55 2.43 9.77
C PRO A 52 6.70 2.81 8.29
N ALA A 53 6.78 4.12 7.99
CA ALA A 53 6.98 4.62 6.62
C ALA A 53 8.41 4.40 6.09
N THR A 54 9.34 4.06 7.00
CA THR A 54 10.74 3.74 6.67
C THR A 54 11.17 2.50 7.43
N VAL A 55 11.71 1.51 6.72
CA VAL A 55 12.13 0.23 7.29
C VAL A 55 13.58 -0.11 6.91
N LEU A 56 14.23 -0.99 7.67
CA LEU A 56 15.51 -1.58 7.28
C LEU A 56 15.26 -2.78 6.34
N PRO A 57 16.27 -3.23 5.58
CA PRO A 57 16.14 -4.44 4.77
C PRO A 57 15.75 -5.65 5.62
N GLY A 58 14.68 -6.36 5.23
CA GLY A 58 14.16 -7.51 5.97
C GLY A 58 13.17 -7.18 7.09
N GLU A 59 12.95 -5.89 7.39
CA GLU A 59 11.87 -5.45 8.28
C GLU A 59 10.55 -5.37 7.52
N SER A 60 9.45 -5.44 8.28
CA SER A 60 8.10 -5.35 7.72
C SER A 60 7.39 -4.07 8.13
N ALA A 61 6.47 -3.62 7.28
CA ALA A 61 5.58 -2.51 7.57
C ALA A 61 4.13 -2.92 7.39
N THR A 62 3.24 -2.18 8.05
CA THR A 62 1.81 -2.37 7.94
C THR A 62 1.21 -1.27 7.08
N VAL A 63 0.60 -1.65 5.96
CA VAL A 63 -0.23 -0.79 5.13
C VAL A 63 -1.66 -0.89 5.64
N SER A 64 -2.28 0.22 6.01
CA SER A 64 -3.66 0.26 6.49
C SER A 64 -4.47 1.23 5.66
N TRP A 65 -5.69 0.85 5.29
CA TRP A 65 -6.57 1.69 4.50
C TRP A 65 -8.01 1.65 5.01
N SER A 66 -8.71 2.77 4.80
CA SER A 66 -10.14 2.87 5.01
C SER A 66 -10.73 3.86 4.01
N SER A 67 -11.95 3.60 3.57
CA SER A 67 -12.68 4.47 2.68
C SER A 67 -14.09 4.73 3.22
N LYS A 68 -14.57 5.96 2.99
CA LYS A 68 -15.95 6.35 3.29
C LYS A 68 -16.64 6.68 1.98
N GLN A 69 -17.92 6.31 1.91
CA GLN A 69 -18.78 6.62 0.75
C GLN A 69 -18.25 6.05 -0.58
N ALA A 70 -17.42 5.02 -0.52
CA ALA A 70 -16.94 4.24 -1.66
C ALA A 70 -17.75 2.94 -1.81
N ALA A 71 -17.94 2.51 -3.04
CA ALA A 71 -18.58 1.26 -3.43
C ALA A 71 -17.56 0.19 -3.85
N SER A 72 -16.42 0.59 -4.42
CA SER A 72 -15.33 -0.31 -4.79
C SER A 72 -13.98 0.37 -4.64
N CYS A 73 -12.95 -0.41 -4.30
CA CYS A 73 -11.57 0.06 -4.23
C CYS A 73 -10.62 -0.87 -4.99
N ASN A 74 -9.67 -0.29 -5.71
CA ASN A 74 -8.66 -1.01 -6.48
C ASN A 74 -7.26 -0.46 -6.18
N ALA A 75 -6.34 -1.36 -5.88
CA ALA A 75 -4.95 -1.06 -5.58
C ALA A 75 -4.07 -1.07 -6.85
N GLU A 76 -3.06 -0.21 -6.88
CA GLU A 76 -1.99 -0.21 -7.89
C GLU A 76 -0.62 0.17 -7.27
N GLY A 77 0.46 -0.08 -8.01
CA GLY A 77 1.84 0.19 -7.59
C GLY A 77 2.51 -1.04 -6.98
N ALA A 78 2.99 -0.93 -5.74
CA ALA A 78 3.62 -2.02 -4.99
C ALA A 78 2.66 -3.15 -4.56
N TRP A 79 1.38 -2.97 -4.85
CA TRP A 79 0.30 -3.93 -4.64
C TRP A 79 -0.70 -3.78 -5.77
N SER A 80 -1.58 -4.77 -5.96
CA SER A 80 -2.53 -4.76 -7.09
C SER A 80 -3.79 -5.53 -6.76
N GLY A 81 -4.87 -5.16 -7.45
CA GLY A 81 -6.15 -5.87 -7.41
C GLY A 81 -7.22 -5.20 -6.56
N SER A 82 -8.39 -5.83 -6.53
CA SER A 82 -9.55 -5.32 -5.79
C SER A 82 -9.33 -5.48 -4.29
N GLN A 83 -9.56 -4.39 -3.55
CA GLN A 83 -9.42 -4.36 -2.10
C GLN A 83 -10.77 -4.12 -1.44
N SER A 84 -10.91 -4.63 -0.22
CA SER A 84 -12.00 -4.27 0.67
C SER A 84 -12.00 -2.76 0.94
N LEU A 85 -13.17 -2.19 1.27
CA LEU A 85 -13.29 -0.75 1.56
C LEU A 85 -12.42 -0.29 2.74
N SER A 86 -12.11 -1.21 3.65
CA SER A 86 -11.15 -1.02 4.74
C SER A 86 -10.37 -2.31 4.98
N GLY A 87 -9.14 -2.19 5.44
CA GLY A 87 -8.28 -3.33 5.69
C GLY A 87 -6.89 -2.96 6.18
N SER A 88 -6.11 -3.98 6.46
CA SER A 88 -4.70 -3.87 6.83
C SER A 88 -3.95 -5.04 6.23
N MET A 89 -2.75 -4.78 5.73
CA MET A 89 -1.87 -5.75 5.10
C MET A 89 -0.45 -5.54 5.58
N ASN A 90 0.22 -6.62 5.97
CA ASN A 90 1.63 -6.59 6.28
C ASN A 90 2.44 -6.80 5.01
N VAL A 91 3.40 -5.92 4.75
CA VAL A 91 4.28 -5.94 3.59
C VAL A 91 5.73 -5.97 4.05
N MET A 92 6.59 -6.67 3.31
CA MET A 92 8.01 -6.77 3.61
C MET A 92 8.77 -6.37 2.36
N LEU A 93 9.70 -5.43 2.48
CA LEU A 93 10.42 -4.91 1.32
C LEU A 93 11.55 -5.87 0.94
N PRO A 94 11.54 -6.44 -0.28
CA PRO A 94 12.52 -7.45 -0.67
C PRO A 94 13.86 -6.87 -1.14
N THR A 95 13.89 -5.62 -1.62
CA THR A 95 15.07 -5.01 -2.26
C THR A 95 15.09 -3.49 -2.06
N SER A 96 16.28 -2.89 -2.07
CA SER A 96 16.68 -1.49 -1.83
C SER A 96 15.91 -0.34 -2.52
N ALA A 97 14.65 -0.53 -2.91
CA ALA A 97 13.81 0.43 -3.61
C ALA A 97 12.67 0.92 -2.71
N THR A 98 12.30 2.19 -2.90
CA THR A 98 11.09 2.77 -2.32
C THR A 98 9.86 2.23 -3.03
N GLU A 99 8.91 1.72 -2.26
CA GLU A 99 7.64 1.20 -2.77
C GLU A 99 6.51 2.22 -2.57
N THR A 100 5.64 2.35 -3.57
CA THR A 100 4.49 3.24 -3.51
C THR A 100 3.20 2.43 -3.60
N PHE A 101 2.37 2.56 -2.58
CA PHE A 101 1.04 1.98 -2.49
C PHE A 101 0.02 3.02 -2.90
N VAL A 102 -0.77 2.73 -3.92
CA VAL A 102 -1.83 3.62 -4.38
C VAL A 102 -3.17 2.90 -4.31
N LEU A 103 -4.21 3.60 -3.84
CA LEU A 103 -5.57 3.09 -3.75
C LEU A 103 -6.53 4.04 -4.47
N TYR A 104 -7.36 3.50 -5.37
CA TYR A 104 -8.46 4.20 -6.01
C TYR A 104 -9.76 3.66 -5.51
N CYS A 105 -10.67 4.52 -5.08
CA CYS A 105 -12.01 4.11 -4.72
C CYS A 105 -13.04 4.88 -5.52
N THR A 106 -14.10 4.19 -5.96
CA THR A 106 -15.22 4.78 -6.69
C THR A 106 -16.50 4.67 -5.88
N SER A 107 -17.38 5.67 -5.97
CA SER A 107 -18.69 5.69 -5.33
C SER A 107 -19.80 5.26 -6.28
N SER A 108 -20.97 4.91 -5.74
CA SER A 108 -22.15 4.58 -6.53
C SER A 108 -22.66 5.72 -7.41
N SER A 109 -22.28 6.97 -7.08
CA SER A 109 -22.57 8.15 -7.91
C SER A 109 -21.58 8.37 -9.06
N GLY A 110 -20.59 7.47 -9.22
CA GLY A 110 -19.57 7.56 -10.28
C GLY A 110 -18.38 8.47 -9.93
N GLN A 111 -18.32 9.03 -8.73
CA GLN A 111 -17.16 9.81 -8.29
C GLN A 111 -16.01 8.90 -7.85
N ALA A 112 -14.77 9.36 -8.01
CA ALA A 112 -13.57 8.63 -7.61
C ALA A 112 -12.68 9.47 -6.71
N ALA A 113 -11.93 8.80 -5.84
CA ALA A 113 -10.85 9.38 -5.05
C ALA A 113 -9.60 8.50 -5.16
N ARG A 114 -8.45 9.10 -4.90
CA ARG A 114 -7.14 8.45 -4.92
C ARG A 114 -6.38 8.80 -3.65
N ALA A 115 -5.72 7.81 -3.05
CA ALA A 115 -4.74 8.02 -1.99
C ALA A 115 -3.44 7.26 -2.32
N SER A 116 -2.32 7.78 -1.83
CA SER A 116 -1.00 7.17 -2.00
C SER A 116 -0.19 7.23 -0.72
N ALA A 117 0.55 6.17 -0.42
CA ALA A 117 1.48 6.12 0.68
C ALA A 117 2.77 5.41 0.25
N THR A 118 3.90 5.87 0.76
CA THR A 118 5.23 5.40 0.34
C THR A 118 5.94 4.70 1.50
N LEU A 119 6.59 3.60 1.18
CA LEU A 119 7.45 2.86 2.08
C LEU A 119 8.88 2.95 1.57
N SER A 120 9.74 3.58 2.35
CA SER A 120 11.15 3.80 1.98
C SER A 120 12.06 2.86 2.75
N LEU A 121 13.22 2.54 2.18
CA LEU A 121 14.27 1.86 2.92
C LEU A 121 15.22 2.88 3.53
N SER A 122 15.50 2.71 4.82
CA SER A 122 16.62 3.41 5.44
C SER A 122 17.92 2.77 4.97
N PRO A 123 18.90 3.55 4.48
CA PRO A 123 20.21 3.00 4.19
C PRO A 123 20.82 2.48 5.49
N ALA A 124 21.28 1.22 5.49
CA ALA A 124 21.93 0.59 6.63
C ALA A 124 23.15 1.38 7.13
N GLU A 125 23.73 2.21 6.26
CA GLU A 125 24.93 3.00 6.50
C GLU A 125 24.72 4.20 7.45
N ALA A 126 23.48 4.64 7.70
CA ALA A 126 23.20 5.73 8.63
C ALA A 126 23.39 5.32 10.11
N ALA A 127 23.46 4.02 10.42
CA ALA A 127 23.58 3.54 11.80
C ALA A 127 25.02 3.54 12.35
N CYS A 128 26.06 3.57 11.50
CA CYS A 128 27.45 3.60 11.97
C CYS A 128 28.02 5.01 12.21
N SER A 129 27.37 6.07 11.76
CA SER A 129 27.95 7.43 11.84
C SER A 129 27.44 8.30 12.99
N ALA A 130 26.49 7.83 13.82
CA ALA A 130 25.94 8.61 14.93
C ALA A 130 26.71 8.49 16.27
N THR A 131 27.92 7.90 16.28
CA THR A 131 28.79 7.84 17.49
C THR A 131 30.18 8.43 17.30
N HIS A 132 30.33 9.43 16.40
CA HIS A 132 31.46 10.36 16.52
C HIS A 132 30.95 11.68 17.12
N PRO A 133 30.98 11.87 18.46
CA PRO A 133 30.98 13.22 19.00
C PRO A 133 32.21 13.94 18.43
N ALA A 134 31.96 15.12 17.86
CA ALA A 134 32.95 15.99 17.25
C ALA A 134 34.26 16.04 18.06
N ALA A 135 35.32 15.46 17.50
CA ALA A 135 36.67 15.74 17.92
C ALA A 135 37.07 17.15 17.43
N SER A 136 36.80 18.18 18.24
CA SER A 136 37.45 19.50 18.25
C SER A 136 36.76 20.34 19.33
N ALA A 137 37.39 20.92 20.35
CA ALA A 137 38.78 21.17 20.62
C ALA A 137 38.96 21.34 22.14
N ALA A 138 39.99 20.73 22.71
CA ALA A 138 40.46 21.05 24.05
C ALA A 138 41.81 21.77 23.94
N PRO A 139 41.93 23.07 24.28
CA PRO A 139 43.22 23.61 24.68
C PRO A 139 43.54 23.09 26.08
N ARG A 140 44.59 22.27 26.11
CA ARG A 140 45.22 21.67 27.28
C ARG A 140 45.85 22.76 28.15
N ALA A 141 45.09 23.36 29.06
CA ALA A 141 45.62 24.25 30.09
C ALA A 141 45.48 23.58 31.46
N GLY A 142 46.51 22.87 31.92
CA GLY A 142 46.54 22.46 33.33
C GLY A 142 47.52 21.36 33.74
N LYS A 143 48.74 21.79 34.11
CA LYS A 143 49.50 21.32 35.29
C LYS A 143 49.93 19.84 35.33
N HIS A 144 51.19 19.58 35.01
CA HIS A 144 51.93 18.45 35.57
C HIS A 144 52.95 18.94 36.62
N ARG A 145 52.89 18.30 37.78
CA ARG A 145 53.61 18.57 39.03
C ARG A 145 55.11 18.24 38.96
N LEU A 146 55.89 19.05 39.70
CA LEU A 146 56.96 18.73 40.66
C LEU A 146 58.08 17.73 40.27
N ARG A 147 59.37 18.12 40.47
CA ARG A 147 60.27 17.61 41.54
C ARG A 147 61.77 17.87 41.26
N GLY A 148 62.49 18.39 42.28
CA GLY A 148 63.96 18.33 42.50
C GLY A 148 64.79 19.35 41.71
N GLY A 149 65.86 20.00 42.21
CA GLY A 149 66.66 19.82 43.40
C GLY A 149 68.17 19.86 43.06
N ALA A 150 68.88 20.86 43.58
CA ALA A 150 70.32 20.91 43.94
C ALA A 150 71.40 21.43 42.94
N HIS A 151 72.36 22.15 43.56
CA HIS A 151 73.71 22.59 43.15
C HIS A 151 73.81 23.66 42.04
N SER A 152 74.60 24.75 42.18
CA SER A 152 75.87 24.92 42.90
C SER A 152 76.12 26.36 43.35
#